data_AF-A0A9P9KQ25-F1
#
_entry.id   AF-A0A9P9KQ25-F1
#
_cell.length_a   1.000
_cell.length_b   1.000
_cell.length_c   1.000
_cell.angle_alpha   90.00
_cell.angle_beta   90.00
_cell.angle_gamma   90.00
#
_symmetry.space_group_name_H-M   'P 1'
#
loop_
_entity.id
_entity.type
_entity.pdbx_description
1 polymer ?
#
loop_
_entity_poly.entity_id
_entity_poly.type
_entity_poly.pdbx_seq_one_letter_code
_entity_poly.pdbx_strand_id
1 'polypeptide(L)'
;MSSSHLNLSAASDDRKARLAKLKNLKRKQPGDEIVAPESERAASPPSEPDVSRLHLSGRNYDPETRGPKLGFEQDPTLSLEKPTLEEQAAEVEAEIKQKAAEEAQDDKGVDLFKLQPKKPNWDLKRELDKKMEVLNARTDNAIARLVRDRITGAQKAASKTKSADGAEGDGEAAGMDGVALVEGLRVREREEAEEERREREEEAALGA
;
A
#
# COMPACT_ATOMS: atom_id res chain seq x y z
N MET A 1 58.78 -31.19 42.78
CA MET A 1 58.06 -30.24 41.91
C MET A 1 58.59 -28.81 41.95
N SER A 2 59.35 -28.35 42.97
CA SER A 2 59.81 -26.94 43.07
C SER A 2 60.98 -26.56 42.13
N SER A 3 61.89 -27.49 41.84
CA SER A 3 63.09 -27.22 41.02
C SER A 3 62.80 -26.86 39.55
N SER A 4 61.75 -27.41 38.96
CA SER A 4 61.37 -27.13 37.57
C SER A 4 60.87 -25.70 37.38
N HIS A 5 60.17 -25.14 38.37
CA HIS A 5 59.69 -23.75 38.33
C HIS A 5 60.83 -22.73 38.44
N LEU A 6 61.91 -23.07 39.16
CA LEU A 6 63.11 -22.24 39.25
C LEU A 6 63.89 -22.22 37.93
N ASN A 7 63.96 -23.34 37.22
CA ASN A 7 64.60 -23.39 35.90
C ASN A 7 63.80 -22.61 34.83
N LEU A 8 62.46 -22.72 34.86
CA LEU A 8 61.58 -21.98 33.93
C LEU A 8 61.61 -20.46 34.18
N SER A 9 61.68 -20.02 35.43
CA SER A 9 61.83 -18.60 35.76
C SER A 9 63.19 -18.05 35.34
N ALA A 10 64.28 -18.78 35.60
CA ALA A 10 65.62 -18.41 35.11
C ALA A 10 65.68 -18.27 33.58
N ALA A 11 65.12 -19.22 32.83
CA ALA A 11 65.06 -19.15 31.37
C ALA A 11 64.22 -17.96 30.85
N SER A 12 63.17 -17.59 31.58
CA SER A 12 62.33 -16.44 31.26
C SER A 12 63.08 -15.12 31.41
N ASP A 13 63.85 -14.99 32.49
CA ASP A 13 64.61 -13.77 32.76
C ASP A 13 65.81 -13.62 31.82
N ASP A 14 66.46 -14.72 31.42
CA ASP A 14 67.47 -14.75 30.36
C ASP A 14 66.94 -14.26 29.00
N ARG A 15 65.71 -14.66 28.64
CA ARG A 15 65.06 -14.20 27.40
C ARG A 15 64.77 -12.71 27.46
N LYS A 16 64.27 -12.20 28.59
CA LYS A 16 64.01 -10.76 28.78
C LYS A 16 65.31 -9.95 28.69
N ALA A 17 66.40 -10.43 29.29
CA ALA A 17 67.71 -9.79 29.22
C ALA A 17 68.26 -9.74 27.78
N ARG A 18 68.11 -10.83 26.99
CA ARG A 18 68.48 -10.86 25.56
C ARG A 18 67.67 -9.84 24.75
N LEU A 19 66.36 -9.77 24.95
CA LEU A 19 65.50 -8.81 24.26
C LEU A 19 65.83 -7.35 24.62
N ALA A 20 66.16 -7.07 25.88
CA ALA A 20 66.58 -5.74 26.30
C ALA A 20 67.90 -5.31 25.61
N LYS A 21 68.86 -6.22 25.49
CA LYS A 21 70.12 -5.98 24.75
C LYS A 21 69.85 -5.66 23.27
N LEU A 22 68.95 -6.40 22.62
CA LEU A 22 68.56 -6.14 21.22
C LEU A 22 67.83 -4.80 21.03
N LYS A 23 66.95 -4.43 21.98
CA LYS A 23 66.27 -3.13 21.97
C LYS A 23 67.25 -1.95 22.09
N ASN A 24 68.28 -2.10 22.94
CA ASN A 24 69.31 -1.08 23.08
C ASN A 24 70.22 -0.99 21.83
N LEU A 25 70.45 -2.10 21.12
CA LEU A 25 71.22 -2.11 19.87
C LEU A 25 70.47 -1.42 18.72
N LYS A 26 69.14 -1.62 18.62
CA LYS A 26 68.31 -0.91 17.63
C LYS A 26 68.23 0.60 17.88
N ARG A 27 68.34 1.03 19.14
CA ARG A 27 68.33 2.45 19.52
C ARG A 27 69.72 3.12 19.40
N LYS A 28 70.80 2.33 19.34
CA LYS A 28 72.19 2.81 19.26
C LYS A 28 72.80 2.68 17.87
N GLN A 29 72.01 2.52 16.80
CA GLN A 29 72.49 2.94 15.48
C GLN A 29 72.54 4.48 15.50
N PRO A 30 73.73 5.11 15.49
CA PRO A 30 73.80 6.55 15.26
C PRO A 30 73.38 6.78 13.80
N GLY A 31 72.24 7.44 13.61
CA GLY A 31 71.97 8.13 12.36
C GLY A 31 72.89 9.33 12.33
N ASP A 32 74.08 9.16 11.74
CA ASP A 32 74.97 10.29 11.48
C ASP A 32 74.31 11.25 10.49
N GLU A 33 74.36 12.50 10.92
CA GLU A 33 73.84 13.71 10.29
C GLU A 33 74.45 13.94 8.91
N ILE A 34 73.64 13.99 7.86
CA ILE A 34 73.77 15.00 6.78
C ILE A 34 72.36 15.34 6.31
N VAL A 35 71.91 16.55 6.62
CA VAL A 35 70.71 17.17 6.03
C VAL A 35 71.13 18.07 4.87
N ALA A 36 70.56 17.81 3.68
CA ALA A 36 70.14 18.73 2.59
C ALA A 36 70.52 18.21 1.17
N PRO A 37 69.75 18.51 0.09
CA PRO A 37 68.30 18.71 -0.05
C PRO A 37 67.66 17.68 -1.02
N GLU A 38 66.33 17.74 -1.13
CA GLU A 38 65.49 17.00 -2.07
C GLU A 38 65.92 17.15 -3.54
N SER A 39 66.36 16.07 -4.18
CA SER A 39 66.15 15.82 -5.61
C SER A 39 66.76 14.48 -6.00
N GLU A 40 66.06 13.74 -6.87
CA GLU A 40 66.48 12.47 -7.48
C GLU A 40 66.33 11.20 -6.63
N ARG A 41 65.14 10.98 -6.06
CA ARG A 41 64.62 9.61 -6.00
C ARG A 41 63.81 9.36 -7.26
N ALA A 42 64.40 8.60 -8.20
CA ALA A 42 63.75 8.16 -9.43
C ALA A 42 62.32 7.72 -9.17
N ALA A 43 61.39 8.24 -9.96
CA ALA A 43 59.97 7.90 -9.93
C ALA A 43 59.82 6.37 -10.02
N SER A 44 59.18 5.79 -9.01
CA SER A 44 58.72 4.41 -9.02
C SER A 44 57.81 4.15 -10.23
N PRO A 45 57.94 3.00 -10.92
CA PRO A 45 57.10 2.68 -12.09
C PRO A 45 55.61 2.59 -11.71
N PRO A 46 54.69 2.76 -12.68
CA PRO A 46 53.25 2.72 -12.43
C PRO A 46 52.83 1.39 -11.81
N SER A 47 51.97 1.45 -10.80
CA SER A 47 51.51 0.27 -10.06
C SER A 47 50.76 -0.69 -10.99
N GLU A 48 51.28 -1.90 -11.16
CA GLU A 48 50.55 -2.98 -11.82
C GLU A 48 49.25 -3.30 -11.07
N PRO A 49 48.20 -3.78 -11.78
CA PRO A 49 46.94 -4.14 -11.15
C PRO A 49 47.17 -5.27 -10.14
N ASP A 50 46.73 -5.02 -8.91
CA ASP A 50 46.90 -5.94 -7.78
C ASP A 50 45.98 -7.17 -7.96
N VAL A 51 46.52 -8.18 -8.63
CA VAL A 51 45.85 -9.47 -8.93
C VAL A 51 45.36 -10.20 -7.68
N SER A 52 45.86 -9.84 -6.50
CA SER A 52 45.42 -10.44 -5.24
C SER A 52 43.93 -10.21 -4.98
N ARG A 53 43.37 -9.08 -5.44
CA ARG A 53 41.92 -8.76 -5.33
C ARG A 53 41.04 -9.71 -6.15
N LEU A 54 41.55 -10.26 -7.25
CA LEU A 54 40.80 -11.19 -8.12
C LEU A 54 40.70 -12.59 -7.51
N HIS A 55 41.69 -13.00 -6.72
CA HIS A 55 41.82 -14.39 -6.25
C HIS A 55 41.60 -14.57 -4.75
N LEU A 56 41.77 -13.53 -3.93
CA LEU A 56 41.62 -13.60 -2.48
C LEU A 56 40.29 -12.96 -2.05
N SER A 57 39.29 -13.80 -1.76
CA SER A 57 38.04 -13.30 -1.16
C SER A 57 38.35 -12.88 0.29
N GLY A 58 38.48 -11.58 0.55
CA GLY A 58 38.69 -10.99 1.87
C GLY A 58 37.47 -11.14 2.79
N ARG A 59 37.04 -12.38 3.07
CA ARG A 59 35.77 -12.69 3.75
C ARG A 59 35.60 -11.89 5.05
N ASN A 60 36.67 -11.76 5.84
CA ASN A 60 36.71 -11.01 7.09
C ASN A 60 37.71 -9.84 7.09
N TYR A 61 38.38 -9.54 5.97
CA TYR A 61 39.41 -8.51 5.90
C TYR A 61 39.11 -7.56 4.76
N ASP A 62 39.01 -6.28 5.08
CA ASP A 62 38.86 -5.24 4.07
C ASP A 62 40.24 -4.65 3.71
N PRO A 63 40.69 -4.81 2.45
CA PRO A 63 42.00 -4.31 2.02
C PRO A 63 42.11 -2.79 2.01
N GLU A 64 40.99 -2.05 1.95
CA GLU A 64 41.01 -0.58 1.92
C GLU A 64 41.25 -0.02 3.32
N THR A 65 40.46 -0.47 4.29
CA THR A 65 40.61 -0.09 5.71
C THR A 65 41.73 -0.87 6.41
N ARG A 66 42.31 -1.87 5.74
CA ARG A 66 43.34 -2.80 6.24
C ARG A 66 42.96 -3.43 7.59
N GLY A 67 41.67 -3.72 7.78
CA GLY A 67 41.12 -4.15 9.07
C GLY A 67 40.09 -5.28 8.95
N PRO A 68 39.59 -5.78 10.10
CA PRO A 68 38.48 -6.71 10.12
C PRO A 68 37.23 -6.07 9.51
N LYS A 69 36.57 -6.78 8.59
CA LYS A 69 35.32 -6.33 7.97
C LYS A 69 34.20 -6.32 9.02
N LEU A 70 33.89 -5.14 9.55
CA LEU A 70 32.86 -4.95 10.57
C LEU A 70 31.52 -4.63 9.90
N GLY A 71 30.86 -5.65 9.34
CA GLY A 71 29.48 -5.53 8.85
C GLY A 71 29.28 -4.48 7.75
N PHE A 72 28.18 -3.73 7.85
CA PHE A 72 27.80 -2.66 6.94
C PHE A 72 28.26 -1.31 7.51
N GLU A 73 29.02 -0.53 6.73
CA GLU A 73 29.44 0.84 7.11
C GLU A 73 28.32 1.88 6.94
N GLN A 74 27.35 1.58 6.08
CA GLN A 74 26.17 2.41 5.81
C GLN A 74 24.91 1.65 6.21
N ASP A 75 23.88 2.40 6.60
CA ASP A 75 22.60 1.81 6.95
C ASP A 75 22.05 1.02 5.74
N PRO A 76 21.78 -0.29 5.90
CA PRO A 76 21.33 -1.14 4.79
C PRO A 76 19.95 -0.72 4.27
N THR A 77 19.25 0.18 4.96
CA THR A 77 17.97 0.75 4.58
C THR A 77 18.08 1.90 3.57
N LEU A 78 19.24 2.55 3.43
CA LEU A 78 19.43 3.70 2.53
C LEU A 78 19.34 3.35 1.03
N SER A 79 19.59 2.09 0.68
CA SER A 79 19.55 1.60 -0.71
C SER A 79 18.25 0.89 -1.07
N LEU A 80 17.27 0.87 -0.14
CA LEU A 80 15.96 0.28 -0.40
C LEU A 80 15.02 1.34 -0.99
N GLU A 81 14.57 1.11 -2.23
CA GLU A 81 13.57 1.97 -2.89
C GLU A 81 12.16 1.77 -2.32
N LYS A 82 11.92 0.64 -1.64
CA LYS A 82 10.62 0.29 -1.06
C LYS A 82 10.63 0.56 0.45
N PRO A 83 9.54 1.08 1.01
CA PRO A 83 9.44 1.29 2.45
C PRO A 83 9.61 -0.03 3.20
N THR A 84 10.23 0.07 4.36
CA THR A 84 10.42 -1.08 5.25
C THR A 84 9.08 -1.52 5.85
N LEU A 85 8.98 -2.78 6.27
CA LEU A 85 7.77 -3.27 6.95
C LEU A 85 7.46 -2.48 8.22
N GLU A 86 8.50 -1.99 8.91
CA GLU A 86 8.36 -1.18 10.13
C GLU A 86 7.73 0.19 9.81
N GLU A 87 8.14 0.83 8.71
CA GLU A 87 7.54 2.09 8.25
C GLU A 87 6.08 1.88 7.84
N GLN A 88 5.77 0.82 7.11
CA GLN A 88 4.39 0.48 6.74
C GLN A 88 3.52 0.19 7.96
N ALA A 89 4.07 -0.52 8.96
CA ALA A 89 3.36 -0.77 10.21
C ALA A 89 3.10 0.54 10.98
N ALA A 90 4.08 1.45 11.00
CA ALA A 90 3.93 2.77 11.63
C ALA A 90 2.88 3.65 10.93
N GLU A 91 2.82 3.62 9.59
CA GLU A 91 1.78 4.30 8.82
C GLU A 91 0.39 3.78 9.15
N VAL A 92 0.21 2.45 9.15
CA VAL A 92 -1.07 1.82 9.52
C VAL A 92 -1.47 2.15 10.96
N GLU A 93 -0.52 2.14 11.89
CA GLU A 93 -0.77 2.52 13.28
C GLU A 93 -1.24 3.99 13.38
N ALA A 94 -0.57 4.90 12.65
CA ALA A 94 -0.94 6.30 12.60
C ALA A 94 -2.35 6.51 12.02
N GLU A 95 -2.69 5.82 10.93
CA GLU A 95 -4.04 5.87 10.35
C GLU A 95 -5.11 5.36 11.33
N ILE A 96 -4.87 4.25 12.01
CA ILE A 96 -5.81 3.68 12.98
C ILE A 96 -5.99 4.66 14.15
N LYS A 97 -4.91 5.27 14.65
CA LYS A 97 -4.98 6.29 15.70
C LYS A 97 -5.78 7.52 15.27
N GLN A 98 -5.58 8.00 14.03
CA GLN A 98 -6.34 9.12 13.48
C GLN A 98 -7.83 8.78 13.36
N LYS A 99 -8.18 7.64 12.76
CA LYS A 99 -9.57 7.16 12.64
C LYS A 99 -10.24 6.98 14.00
N ALA A 100 -9.53 6.43 14.98
CA ALA A 100 -10.04 6.27 16.34
C ALA A 100 -10.24 7.63 17.05
N ALA A 101 -9.36 8.60 16.81
CA ALA A 101 -9.52 9.96 17.31
C ALA A 101 -10.72 10.67 16.66
N GLU A 102 -10.90 10.54 15.35
CA GLU A 102 -12.07 11.05 14.63
C GLU A 102 -13.36 10.41 15.14
N GLU A 103 -13.39 9.08 15.31
CA GLU A 103 -14.55 8.36 15.84
C GLU A 103 -14.85 8.72 17.30
N ALA A 104 -13.84 9.09 18.09
CA ALA A 104 -14.02 9.58 19.46
C ALA A 104 -14.50 11.04 19.52
N GLN A 105 -14.15 11.87 18.55
CA GLN A 105 -14.65 13.25 18.42
C GLN A 105 -16.07 13.29 17.86
N ASP A 106 -16.40 12.32 17.01
CA ASP A 106 -17.77 12.01 16.67
C ASP A 106 -18.46 11.50 17.94
N ASP A 107 -19.19 12.36 18.66
CA ASP A 107 -20.10 12.04 19.78
C ASP A 107 -21.29 11.14 19.34
N LYS A 108 -21.02 10.13 18.51
CA LYS A 108 -21.90 9.01 18.20
C LYS A 108 -21.99 8.19 19.48
N GLY A 109 -22.89 8.61 20.37
CA GLY A 109 -23.21 7.89 21.60
C GLY A 109 -23.30 6.40 21.32
N VAL A 110 -22.66 5.59 22.17
CA VAL A 110 -22.53 4.14 22.01
C VAL A 110 -23.88 3.56 21.61
N ASP A 111 -23.98 3.06 20.39
CA ASP A 111 -25.26 2.56 19.89
C ASP A 111 -25.57 1.22 20.56
N LEU A 112 -26.43 1.31 21.58
CA LEU A 112 -26.92 0.21 22.37
C LEU A 112 -27.56 -0.89 21.50
N PHE A 113 -28.08 -0.58 20.32
CA PHE A 113 -28.66 -1.59 19.41
C PHE A 113 -27.61 -2.41 18.66
N LYS A 114 -26.42 -1.85 18.45
CA LYS A 114 -25.30 -2.57 17.80
C LYS A 114 -24.57 -3.46 18.80
N LEU A 115 -24.55 -3.06 20.08
CA LEU A 115 -23.94 -3.80 21.18
C LEU A 115 -24.84 -4.92 21.75
N GLN A 116 -26.14 -4.90 21.44
CA GLN A 116 -27.08 -5.92 21.89
C GLN A 116 -26.71 -7.31 21.33
N PRO A 117 -26.84 -8.38 22.14
CA PRO A 117 -26.64 -9.74 21.67
C PRO A 117 -27.62 -10.04 20.55
N LYS A 118 -27.10 -10.40 19.38
CA LYS A 118 -27.92 -10.72 18.21
C LYS A 118 -28.58 -12.09 18.36
N LYS A 119 -29.67 -12.30 17.60
CA LYS A 119 -30.36 -13.60 17.53
C LYS A 119 -29.38 -14.70 17.07
N PRO A 120 -29.43 -15.94 17.58
CA PRO A 120 -28.51 -17.00 17.16
C PRO A 120 -28.46 -17.24 15.64
N ASN A 121 -29.60 -17.07 14.94
CA ASN A 121 -29.73 -17.26 13.49
C ASN A 121 -29.37 -16.01 12.65
N TRP A 122 -28.84 -14.95 13.25
CA TRP A 122 -28.62 -13.68 12.55
C TRP A 122 -27.60 -13.79 11.41
N ASP A 123 -26.56 -14.59 11.62
CA ASP A 123 -25.49 -14.77 10.65
C ASP A 123 -25.95 -15.61 9.46
N LEU A 124 -26.64 -16.72 9.75
CA LEU A 124 -27.31 -17.55 8.74
C LEU A 124 -28.28 -16.74 7.89
N LYS A 125 -29.06 -15.82 8.50
CA LYS A 125 -29.93 -14.91 7.76
C LYS A 125 -29.12 -14.00 6.83
N ARG A 126 -28.04 -13.40 7.32
CA ARG A 126 -27.18 -12.51 6.52
C ARG A 126 -26.54 -13.24 5.33
N GLU A 127 -26.02 -14.45 5.56
CA GLU A 127 -25.42 -15.26 4.50
C GLU A 127 -26.45 -15.74 3.48
N LEU A 128 -27.64 -16.11 3.94
CA LEU A 128 -28.76 -16.47 3.06
C LEU A 128 -29.19 -15.28 2.22
N ASP A 129 -29.40 -14.12 2.85
CA ASP A 129 -29.81 -12.89 2.17
C ASP A 129 -28.80 -12.54 1.05
N LYS A 130 -27.49 -12.60 1.34
CA LYS A 130 -26.43 -12.38 0.34
C LYS A 130 -26.47 -13.36 -0.84
N LYS A 131 -26.77 -14.64 -0.58
CA LYS A 131 -26.92 -15.65 -1.65
C LYS A 131 -28.19 -15.42 -2.47
N MET A 132 -29.24 -14.92 -1.83
CA MET A 132 -30.54 -14.68 -2.45
C MET A 132 -30.60 -13.36 -3.22
N GLU A 133 -29.71 -12.40 -2.99
CA GLU A 133 -29.69 -11.08 -3.68
C GLU A 133 -29.85 -11.21 -5.20
N VAL A 134 -29.04 -12.05 -5.85
CA VAL A 134 -29.10 -12.25 -7.31
C VAL A 134 -30.42 -12.90 -7.74
N LEU A 135 -30.94 -13.84 -6.95
CA LEU A 135 -32.18 -14.53 -7.26
C LEU A 135 -33.40 -13.61 -7.04
N ASN A 136 -33.39 -12.80 -5.99
CA ASN A 136 -34.42 -11.81 -5.69
C ASN A 136 -34.51 -10.80 -6.83
N ALA A 137 -33.37 -10.25 -7.29
CA ALA A 137 -33.37 -9.33 -8.43
C ALA A 137 -33.95 -9.97 -9.71
N ARG A 138 -33.64 -11.25 -9.99
CA ARG A 138 -34.24 -11.97 -11.12
C ARG A 138 -35.74 -12.21 -10.94
N THR A 139 -36.15 -12.52 -9.71
CA THR A 139 -37.54 -12.77 -9.35
C THR A 139 -38.36 -11.49 -9.49
N ASP A 140 -37.85 -10.36 -8.99
CA ASP A 140 -38.48 -9.05 -9.11
C ASP A 140 -38.63 -8.64 -10.58
N ASN A 141 -37.59 -8.87 -11.39
CA ASN A 141 -37.66 -8.65 -12.84
C ASN A 141 -38.70 -9.56 -13.53
N ALA A 142 -38.81 -10.82 -13.12
CA ALA A 142 -39.82 -11.74 -13.64
C ALA A 142 -41.25 -11.31 -13.23
N ILE A 143 -41.42 -10.87 -11.98
CA ILE A 143 -42.69 -10.31 -11.49
C ILE A 143 -43.05 -9.07 -12.31
N ALA A 144 -42.11 -8.15 -12.53
CA ALA A 144 -42.34 -6.96 -13.34
C ALA A 144 -42.76 -7.29 -14.79
N ARG A 145 -42.16 -8.32 -15.40
CA ARG A 145 -42.56 -8.82 -16.74
C ARG A 145 -43.98 -9.38 -16.71
N LEU A 146 -44.30 -10.24 -15.74
CA LEU A 146 -45.65 -10.81 -15.61
C LEU A 146 -46.72 -9.74 -15.39
N VAL A 147 -46.41 -8.71 -14.59
CA VAL A 147 -47.32 -7.57 -14.37
C VAL A 147 -47.51 -6.79 -15.68
N ARG A 148 -46.44 -6.51 -16.43
CA ARG A 148 -46.54 -5.86 -17.75
C ARG A 148 -47.40 -6.69 -18.72
N ASP A 149 -47.19 -8.00 -18.79
CA ASP A 149 -47.94 -8.88 -19.68
C ASP A 149 -49.42 -8.95 -19.30
N ARG A 150 -49.73 -8.95 -17.99
CA ARG A 150 -51.13 -8.87 -17.51
C ARG A 150 -51.80 -7.55 -17.86
N ILE A 151 -51.12 -6.42 -17.65
CA ILE A 151 -51.67 -5.10 -17.97
C ILE A 151 -51.89 -4.97 -19.48
N THR A 152 -50.89 -5.32 -20.29
CA THR A 152 -51.01 -5.25 -21.76
C THR A 152 -52.05 -6.24 -22.31
N GLY A 153 -52.19 -7.42 -21.70
CA GLY A 153 -53.23 -8.38 -22.03
C GLY A 153 -54.64 -7.87 -21.70
N ALA A 154 -54.82 -7.27 -20.51
CA ALA A 154 -56.07 -6.65 -20.11
C ALA A 154 -56.43 -5.46 -21.02
N GLN A 155 -55.46 -4.63 -21.40
CA GLN A 155 -55.64 -3.53 -22.35
C GLN A 155 -56.02 -4.04 -23.74
N LYS A 156 -55.34 -5.06 -24.28
CA LYS A 156 -55.69 -5.67 -25.58
C LYS A 156 -57.08 -6.30 -25.56
N ALA A 157 -57.47 -6.92 -24.45
CA ALA A 157 -58.82 -7.44 -24.29
C ALA A 157 -59.86 -6.30 -24.29
N ALA A 158 -59.62 -5.23 -23.52
CA ALA A 158 -60.49 -4.06 -23.48
C ALA A 158 -60.59 -3.33 -24.82
N SER A 159 -59.47 -3.17 -25.55
CA SER A 159 -59.45 -2.55 -26.88
C SER A 159 -60.13 -3.41 -27.93
N LYS A 160 -59.99 -4.74 -27.86
CA LYS A 160 -60.69 -5.69 -28.74
C LYS A 160 -62.20 -5.69 -28.52
N THR A 161 -62.66 -5.54 -27.27
CA THR A 161 -64.08 -5.35 -26.96
C THR A 161 -64.59 -4.01 -27.49
N LYS A 162 -63.84 -2.91 -27.32
CA LYS A 162 -64.19 -1.58 -27.87
C LYS A 162 -64.22 -1.50 -29.40
N SER A 163 -63.48 -2.37 -30.11
CA SER A 163 -63.46 -2.39 -31.59
C SER A 163 -64.48 -3.36 -32.20
N ALA A 164 -65.11 -4.23 -31.39
CA ALA A 164 -66.25 -5.05 -31.79
C ALA A 164 -67.59 -4.38 -31.47
N ASP A 165 -67.64 -3.50 -30.46
CA ASP A 165 -68.83 -2.77 -30.04
C ASP A 165 -68.72 -1.30 -30.47
N GLY A 166 -68.88 -1.07 -31.78
CA GLY A 166 -69.08 0.27 -32.32
C GLY A 166 -70.52 0.73 -32.10
N ALA A 167 -70.88 1.05 -30.86
CA ALA A 167 -72.12 1.75 -30.53
C ALA A 167 -71.99 2.48 -29.19
N GLU A 168 -72.59 3.66 -29.14
CA GLU A 168 -72.52 4.71 -28.11
C GLU A 168 -72.56 4.23 -26.65
N GLY A 169 -71.78 4.89 -25.78
CA GLY A 169 -71.86 4.69 -24.34
C GLY A 169 -70.88 5.56 -23.56
N ASP A 170 -71.33 6.78 -23.26
CA ASP A 170 -70.80 7.66 -22.22
C ASP A 170 -70.65 6.89 -20.89
N GLY A 171 -69.46 6.92 -20.30
CA GLY A 171 -69.06 6.02 -19.22
C GLY A 171 -67.82 6.54 -18.49
N GLU A 172 -68.10 7.45 -17.58
CA GLU A 172 -67.22 8.21 -16.70
C GLU A 172 -66.09 7.40 -16.04
N ALA A 173 -64.86 7.88 -16.25
CA ALA A 173 -63.74 7.95 -15.30
C ALA A 173 -63.67 6.92 -14.16
N ALA A 174 -63.04 5.75 -14.39
CA ALA A 174 -62.57 4.90 -13.30
C ALA A 174 -61.36 4.05 -13.71
N GLY A 175 -60.23 4.69 -13.93
CA GLY A 175 -58.97 3.99 -14.16
C GLY A 175 -58.00 4.85 -14.94
N MET A 176 -57.40 5.84 -14.26
CA MET A 176 -56.33 6.65 -14.81
C MET A 176 -55.25 5.71 -15.38
N ASP A 177 -55.12 5.69 -16.70
CA ASP A 177 -54.21 4.81 -17.42
C ASP A 177 -52.77 5.08 -16.96
N GLY A 178 -52.20 4.17 -16.17
CA GLY A 178 -50.80 4.27 -15.73
C GLY A 178 -49.81 4.37 -16.90
N VAL A 179 -50.21 3.92 -18.09
CA VAL A 179 -49.43 4.08 -19.34
C VAL A 179 -49.46 5.53 -19.84
N ALA A 180 -50.62 6.21 -19.76
CA ALA A 180 -50.71 7.63 -20.10
C ALA A 180 -49.91 8.51 -19.12
N LEU A 181 -49.84 8.12 -17.84
CA LEU A 181 -48.98 8.78 -16.85
C LEU A 181 -47.49 8.58 -17.18
N VAL A 182 -47.09 7.38 -17.58
CA VAL A 182 -45.69 7.06 -17.93
C VAL A 182 -45.29 7.69 -19.28
N GLU A 183 -46.18 7.74 -20.26
CA GLU A 183 -45.96 8.50 -21.50
C GLU A 183 -45.91 10.00 -21.22
N GLY A 184 -46.82 10.53 -20.39
CA GLY A 184 -46.80 11.93 -19.97
C GLY A 184 -45.51 12.30 -19.24
N LEU A 185 -44.97 11.39 -18.42
CA LEU A 185 -43.67 11.59 -17.76
C LEU A 185 -42.51 11.59 -18.75
N ARG A 186 -42.51 10.69 -19.75
CA ARG A 186 -41.49 10.66 -20.82
C ARG A 186 -41.53 11.89 -21.72
N VAL A 187 -42.72 12.42 -21.97
CA VAL A 187 -42.89 13.65 -22.76
C VAL A 187 -42.37 14.83 -21.94
N ARG A 188 -42.73 14.95 -20.67
CA ARG A 188 -42.20 15.99 -19.77
C ARG A 188 -40.67 15.94 -19.63
N GLU A 189 -40.07 14.77 -19.45
CA GLU A 189 -38.59 14.64 -19.41
C GLU A 189 -37.92 15.11 -20.71
N ARG A 190 -38.56 14.89 -21.86
CA ARG A 190 -38.04 15.36 -23.15
C ARG A 190 -38.18 16.87 -23.31
N GLU A 191 -39.32 17.42 -22.90
CA GLU A 191 -39.57 18.86 -22.93
C GLU A 191 -38.61 19.61 -22.01
N GLU A 192 -38.42 19.15 -20.76
CA GLU A 192 -37.46 19.74 -19.80
C GLU A 192 -36.02 19.71 -20.33
N ALA A 193 -35.61 18.62 -20.97
CA ALA A 193 -34.27 18.51 -21.56
C ALA A 193 -34.06 19.42 -22.79
N GLU A 194 -35.12 19.70 -23.56
CA GLU A 194 -35.08 20.67 -24.66
C GLU A 194 -35.09 22.10 -24.15
N GLU A 195 -35.84 22.40 -23.09
CA GLU A 195 -35.83 23.69 -22.41
C GLU A 195 -34.46 24.01 -21.79
N GLU A 196 -33.82 23.08 -21.08
CA GLU A 196 -32.46 23.30 -20.55
C GLU A 196 -31.42 23.58 -21.65
N ARG A 197 -31.59 22.96 -22.83
CA ARG A 197 -30.72 23.22 -23.98
C ARG A 197 -30.92 24.63 -24.51
N ARG A 198 -32.17 25.05 -24.62
CA ARG A 198 -32.53 26.39 -25.07
C ARG A 198 -32.08 27.46 -24.07
N GLU A 199 -32.23 27.21 -22.77
CA GLU A 199 -31.73 28.12 -21.73
C GLU A 199 -30.20 28.27 -21.78
N ARG A 200 -29.44 27.18 -22.00
CA ARG A 200 -27.98 27.30 -22.20
C ARG A 200 -27.62 28.12 -23.44
N GLU A 201 -28.36 27.97 -24.53
CA GLU A 201 -28.14 28.76 -25.76
C GLU A 201 -28.48 30.24 -25.55
N GLU A 202 -29.55 30.55 -24.82
CA GLU A 202 -29.96 31.92 -24.47
C GLU A 202 -29.00 32.57 -23.46
N GLU A 203 -28.50 31.83 -22.46
CA GLU A 203 -27.49 32.31 -21.51
C GLU A 203 -26.15 32.60 -22.21
N ALA A 204 -25.73 31.73 -23.15
CA ALA A 204 -24.53 31.95 -23.96
C ALA A 204 -24.65 33.16 -24.91
N ALA A 205 -25.87 33.45 -25.41
CA ALA A 205 -26.13 34.61 -26.25
C ALA A 205 -26.26 35.92 -25.45
N LEU A 206 -26.68 35.86 -24.18
CA LEU A 206 -26.76 37.01 -23.27
C LEU A 206 -25.43 37.32 -22.57
N GLY A 207 -24.54 36.32 -22.49
CA GLY A 207 -23.19 36.44 -21.90
C GLY A 207 -22.08 36.88 -22.85
N ALA A 208 -22.40 37.11 -24.14
CA ALA A 208 -21.49 37.62 -25.18
C ALA A 208 -21.82 39.06 -25.57
#